data_AF-A0AA35L6R5-F1
#
_entry.id   AF-A0AA35L6R5-F1
#
_cell.length_a   1.000
_cell.length_b   1.000
_cell.length_c   1.000
_cell.angle_alpha   90.00
_cell.angle_beta   90.00
_cell.angle_gamma   90.00
#
_symmetry.space_group_name_H-M   'P 1'
#
loop_
_entity.id
_entity.type
_entity.pdbx_description
1 polymer ?
#
loop_
_entity_poly.entity_id
_entity_poly.type
_entity_poly.pdbx_seq_one_letter_code
_entity_poly.pdbx_strand_id
1 'polypeptide(L)'
;MQNLNDRLASYLSKVRALEEANSDLELKIKTWHEKSASHAGGGLRDYSKYHTTIEDLRNKIIAASVTNASIILQIDNARLAADDFKMKYENEVFLRQSVEADINGLRKVLDELTLSRSDLEMQIETLTEELAYLKKNHEEEMKSLQGTTSGNVNVEMNAAPGIDLTTLLNKMRAEYEALAEQNRKDAETWFAEKSKELNVMINVSAKETSTNKNEITDLKRTLQALEIDLTSQLALRQSLEATLAETEGRYCAQISQMQGLIGNVETQVQQIREDMECQNADYRQLLDIKIRLENEIETYRHLIDGEVSASGHGGSKDLGSKNVGSATAAGLRGSESAARGTGSGTDTSGRGTAGGNTHSASREKESKKTRVIKTIIEELDEHGRVTSSKVQSVKESTVI
;
A
#
# COMPACT_ATOMS: atom_id res chain seq x y z
N MET A 1 7.38 112.76 10.64
CA MET A 1 8.53 112.03 11.22
C MET A 1 8.20 111.31 12.53
N GLN A 2 7.24 111.74 13.35
CA GLN A 2 6.85 111.05 14.61
C GLN A 2 6.16 109.69 14.42
N ASN A 3 5.17 109.57 13.52
CA ASN A 3 4.42 108.32 13.32
C ASN A 3 5.28 107.11 12.93
N LEU A 4 6.41 107.31 12.24
CA LEU A 4 7.34 106.24 11.88
C LEU A 4 8.19 105.82 13.07
N ASN A 5 8.55 106.78 13.91
CA ASN A 5 9.35 106.56 15.10
C ASN A 5 8.53 105.84 16.18
N ASP A 6 7.25 106.20 16.34
CA ASP A 6 6.32 105.50 17.24
C ASP A 6 6.05 104.06 16.78
N ARG A 7 5.97 103.85 15.46
CA ARG A 7 5.82 102.51 14.88
C ARG A 7 7.10 101.69 15.07
N LEU A 8 8.28 102.26 14.88
CA LEU A 8 9.55 101.58 15.13
C LEU A 8 9.74 101.25 16.63
N ALA A 9 9.35 102.15 17.53
CA ALA A 9 9.33 101.90 18.97
C ALA A 9 8.36 100.75 19.34
N SER A 10 7.18 100.69 18.71
CA SER A 10 6.24 99.57 18.88
C SER A 10 6.79 98.24 18.35
N TYR A 11 7.51 98.26 17.22
CA TYR A 11 8.17 97.08 16.68
C TYR A 11 9.32 96.61 17.58
N LEU A 12 10.16 97.52 18.07
CA LEU A 12 11.23 97.19 19.02
C LEU A 12 10.69 96.64 20.34
N SER A 13 9.59 97.22 20.86
CA SER A 13 8.91 96.68 22.04
C SER A 13 8.36 95.28 21.81
N LYS A 14 7.80 95.02 20.61
CA LYS A 14 7.29 93.70 20.23
C LYS A 14 8.39 92.67 20.02
N VAL A 15 9.53 93.07 19.45
CA VAL A 15 10.71 92.21 19.31
C VAL A 15 11.25 91.83 20.68
N ARG A 16 11.41 92.79 21.60
CA ARG A 16 11.85 92.49 22.98
C ARG A 16 10.90 91.54 23.72
N ALA A 17 9.58 91.74 23.59
CA ALA A 17 8.60 90.84 24.19
C ALA A 17 8.65 89.42 23.58
N LEU A 18 8.94 89.30 22.28
CA LEU A 18 9.13 88.01 21.62
C LEU A 18 10.45 87.35 22.03
N GLU A 19 11.54 88.10 22.18
CA GLU A 19 12.83 87.59 22.66
C GLU A 19 12.70 87.06 24.10
N GLU A 20 12.02 87.80 24.98
CA GLU A 20 11.75 87.37 26.36
C GLU A 20 10.89 86.09 26.39
N ALA A 21 9.79 86.06 25.64
CA ALA A 21 8.94 84.87 25.53
C ALA A 21 9.69 83.66 24.94
N ASN A 22 10.61 83.88 23.99
CA ASN A 22 11.40 82.82 23.40
C ASN A 22 12.43 82.27 24.41
N SER A 23 13.08 83.15 25.19
CA SER A 23 14.01 82.74 26.25
C SER A 23 13.32 81.91 27.35
N ASP A 24 12.08 82.26 27.71
CA ASP A 24 11.25 81.51 28.64
C ASP A 24 10.86 80.13 28.10
N LEU A 25 10.55 80.04 26.81
CA LEU A 25 10.25 78.75 26.16
C LEU A 25 11.48 77.85 26.09
N GLU A 26 12.66 78.41 25.79
CA GLU A 26 13.92 77.65 25.82
C GLU A 26 14.23 77.10 27.22
N LEU A 27 14.01 77.89 28.28
CA LEU A 27 14.16 77.42 29.65
C LEU A 27 13.16 76.31 30.00
N LYS A 28 11.90 76.44 29.57
CA LYS A 28 10.89 75.38 29.76
C LYS A 28 11.25 74.10 29.00
N ILE A 29 11.80 74.20 27.80
CA ILE A 29 12.26 73.05 27.02
C ILE A 29 13.46 72.38 27.71
N LYS A 30 14.45 73.15 28.17
CA LYS A 30 15.62 72.61 28.90
C LYS A 30 15.21 71.91 30.19
N THR A 31 14.41 72.57 31.02
CA THR A 31 13.91 71.97 32.27
C THR A 31 13.01 70.76 32.02
N TRP A 32 12.23 70.75 30.94
CA TRP A 32 11.47 69.57 30.52
C TRP A 32 12.39 68.45 30.06
N HIS A 33 13.47 68.73 29.31
CA HIS A 33 14.43 67.70 28.93
C HIS A 33 15.24 67.17 30.12
N GLU A 34 15.60 67.99 31.10
CA GLU A 34 16.28 67.52 32.32
C GLU A 34 15.34 66.69 33.21
N LYS A 35 14.08 67.12 33.35
CA LYS A 35 13.05 66.35 34.06
C LYS A 35 12.70 65.07 33.31
N SER A 36 12.56 65.13 32.00
CA SER A 36 12.30 63.96 31.17
C SER A 36 13.53 63.06 31.06
N ALA A 37 14.75 63.57 31.11
CA ALA A 37 15.97 62.75 31.15
C ALA A 37 16.14 62.08 32.52
N SER A 38 15.70 62.70 33.61
CA SER A 38 15.65 62.05 34.93
C SER A 38 14.47 61.07 35.08
N HIS A 39 13.34 61.29 34.39
CA HIS A 39 12.20 60.36 34.37
C HIS A 39 12.36 59.25 33.31
N ALA A 40 13.07 59.49 32.20
CA ALA A 40 13.45 58.50 31.19
C ALA A 40 14.76 57.79 31.54
N GLY A 41 15.56 58.38 32.43
CA GLY A 41 16.66 57.75 33.17
C GLY A 41 16.19 56.94 34.38
N GLY A 42 14.88 56.66 34.48
CA GLY A 42 14.40 55.53 35.27
C GLY A 42 15.06 54.28 34.70
N GLY A 43 16.10 53.81 35.41
CA GLY A 43 17.04 52.80 34.96
C GLY A 43 16.38 51.73 34.11
N LEU A 44 16.98 51.47 32.94
CA LEU A 44 16.71 50.37 32.03
C LEU A 44 15.94 49.28 32.78
N ARG A 45 14.60 49.22 32.66
CA ARG A 45 13.80 48.32 33.48
C ARG A 45 14.35 46.92 33.23
N ASP A 46 15.05 46.32 34.19
CA ASP A 46 15.88 45.14 33.92
C ASP A 46 14.99 43.94 33.52
N TYR A 47 14.72 43.80 32.22
CA TYR A 47 13.92 42.71 31.66
C TYR A 47 14.70 41.37 31.61
N SER A 48 15.97 41.38 32.01
CA SER A 48 16.86 40.21 32.05
C SER A 48 16.24 39.03 32.82
N LYS A 49 15.51 39.29 33.92
CA LYS A 49 14.80 38.24 34.70
C LYS A 49 13.67 37.55 33.93
N TYR A 50 13.02 38.25 33.00
CA TYR A 50 11.99 37.63 32.16
C TYR A 50 12.63 36.81 31.04
N HIS A 51 13.80 37.23 30.54
CA HIS A 51 14.52 36.49 29.51
C HIS A 51 14.92 35.09 29.99
N THR A 52 15.43 34.95 31.21
CA THR A 52 15.75 33.63 31.79
C THR A 52 14.50 32.75 31.91
N THR A 53 13.38 33.29 32.39
CA THR A 53 12.12 32.52 32.48
C THR A 53 11.57 32.12 31.11
N ILE A 54 11.70 32.98 30.10
CA ILE A 54 11.28 32.69 28.72
C ILE A 54 12.15 31.57 28.14
N GLU A 55 13.46 31.61 28.40
CA GLU A 55 14.39 30.59 27.93
C GLU A 55 14.13 29.24 28.61
N ASP A 56 13.87 29.23 29.92
CA ASP A 56 13.47 28.03 30.65
C ASP A 56 12.16 27.44 30.12
N LEU A 57 11.18 28.27 29.80
CA LEU A 57 9.92 27.82 29.20
C LEU A 57 10.12 27.27 27.78
N ARG A 58 10.96 27.91 26.96
CA ARG A 58 11.33 27.41 25.64
C ARG A 58 12.02 26.05 25.73
N ASN A 59 12.97 25.90 26.64
CA ASN A 59 13.65 24.64 26.89
C ASN A 59 12.68 23.54 27.33
N LYS A 60 11.70 23.86 28.19
CA LYS A 60 10.63 22.92 28.56
C LYS A 60 9.75 22.52 27.38
N ILE A 61 9.39 23.47 26.50
CA ILE A 61 8.61 23.19 25.29
C ILE A 61 9.39 22.28 24.35
N ILE A 62 10.69 22.56 24.13
CA ILE A 62 11.55 21.73 23.28
C ILE A 62 11.69 20.33 23.88
N ALA A 63 11.95 20.20 25.18
CA ALA A 63 12.02 18.90 25.85
C ALA A 63 10.70 18.14 25.76
N ALA A 64 9.56 18.82 25.94
CA ALA A 64 8.23 18.23 25.76
C ALA A 64 7.98 17.79 24.30
N SER A 65 8.45 18.57 23.32
CA SER A 65 8.33 18.23 21.91
C SER A 65 9.18 17.01 21.54
N VAL A 66 10.40 16.92 22.05
CA VAL A 66 11.30 15.78 21.82
C VAL A 66 10.75 14.52 22.47
N THR A 67 10.27 14.61 23.72
CA THR A 67 9.65 13.48 24.40
C THR A 67 8.37 13.02 23.69
N ASN A 68 7.54 13.95 23.22
CA ASN A 68 6.36 13.61 22.42
C ASN A 68 6.75 12.90 21.11
N ALA A 69 7.73 13.41 20.37
CA ALA A 69 8.25 12.75 19.17
C ALA A 69 8.79 11.35 19.48
N SER A 70 9.51 11.18 20.60
CA SER A 70 10.00 9.87 21.04
C SER A 70 8.86 8.90 21.38
N ILE A 71 7.79 9.37 22.03
CA ILE A 71 6.61 8.55 22.35
C ILE A 71 5.88 8.14 21.07
N ILE A 72 5.73 9.05 20.10
CA ILE A 72 5.11 8.74 18.80
C ILE A 72 5.90 7.64 18.09
N LEU A 73 7.23 7.73 18.05
CA LEU A 73 8.07 6.68 17.47
C LEU A 73 7.94 5.34 18.20
N GLN A 74 7.81 5.34 19.53
CA GLN A 74 7.57 4.11 20.30
C GLN A 74 6.19 3.50 19.98
N ILE A 75 5.16 4.34 19.82
CA ILE A 75 3.82 3.90 19.42
C ILE A 75 3.86 3.28 18.03
N ASP A 76 4.52 3.92 17.08
CA ASP A 76 4.63 3.41 15.71
C ASP A 76 5.45 2.11 15.67
N ASN A 77 6.53 2.02 16.44
CA ASN A 77 7.29 0.77 16.57
C ASN A 77 6.44 -0.36 17.18
N ALA A 78 5.68 -0.08 18.25
CA ALA A 78 4.80 -1.05 18.88
C ALA A 78 3.67 -1.50 17.94
N ARG A 79 3.12 -0.59 17.12
CA ARG A 79 2.14 -0.90 16.08
C ARG A 79 2.72 -1.80 15.00
N LEU A 80 3.89 -1.46 14.46
CA LEU A 80 4.57 -2.29 13.46
C LEU A 80 4.90 -3.69 14.01
N ALA A 81 5.33 -3.79 15.26
CA ALA A 81 5.56 -5.07 15.91
C ALA A 81 4.27 -5.88 16.10
N ALA A 82 3.17 -5.22 16.49
CA ALA A 82 1.86 -5.86 16.61
C ALA A 82 1.34 -6.38 15.26
N ASP A 83 1.51 -5.60 14.18
CA ASP A 83 1.13 -6.01 12.83
C ASP A 83 2.00 -7.18 12.32
N ASP A 84 3.31 -7.18 12.60
CA ASP A 84 4.19 -8.32 12.30
C ASP A 84 3.77 -9.59 13.05
N PHE A 85 3.44 -9.49 14.35
CA PHE A 85 2.91 -10.62 15.10
C PHE A 85 1.55 -11.09 14.60
N LYS A 86 0.68 -10.17 14.17
CA LYS A 86 -0.61 -10.50 13.58
C LYS A 86 -0.43 -11.29 12.28
N MET A 87 0.43 -10.83 11.37
CA MET A 87 0.74 -11.54 10.13
C MET A 87 1.34 -12.92 10.40
N LYS A 88 2.26 -13.03 11.36
CA LYS A 88 2.83 -14.32 11.78
C LYS A 88 1.77 -15.25 12.36
N TYR A 89 0.86 -14.74 13.18
CA TYR A 89 -0.24 -15.51 13.74
C TYR A 89 -1.20 -16.00 12.65
N GLU A 90 -1.59 -15.14 11.72
CA GLU A 90 -2.47 -15.51 10.60
C GLU A 90 -1.83 -16.60 9.72
N ASN A 91 -0.53 -16.48 9.42
CA ASN A 91 0.22 -17.51 8.72
C ASN A 91 0.26 -18.83 9.52
N GLU A 92 0.58 -18.80 10.81
CA GLU A 92 0.63 -20.00 11.65
C GLU A 92 -0.75 -20.69 11.73
N VAL A 93 -1.84 -19.91 11.86
CA VAL A 93 -3.20 -20.45 11.84
C VAL A 93 -3.50 -21.13 10.51
N PHE A 94 -3.11 -20.53 9.39
CA PHE A 94 -3.28 -21.14 8.07
C PHE A 94 -2.49 -22.45 7.95
N LEU A 95 -1.22 -22.48 8.35
CA LEU A 95 -0.41 -23.71 8.35
C LEU A 95 -1.04 -24.77 9.25
N ARG A 96 -1.47 -24.39 10.46
CA ARG A 96 -2.15 -25.31 11.39
C ARG A 96 -3.41 -25.90 10.76
N GLN A 97 -4.25 -25.09 10.12
CA GLN A 97 -5.46 -25.57 9.44
C GLN A 97 -5.14 -26.54 8.31
N SER A 98 -4.08 -26.28 7.52
CA SER A 98 -3.61 -27.21 6.48
C SER A 98 -3.19 -28.55 7.08
N VAL A 99 -2.36 -28.53 8.13
CA VAL A 99 -1.90 -29.75 8.80
C VAL A 99 -3.07 -30.49 9.45
N GLU A 100 -4.04 -29.78 10.02
CA GLU A 100 -5.25 -30.38 10.60
C GLU A 100 -6.12 -31.03 9.52
N ALA A 101 -6.23 -30.43 8.33
CA ALA A 101 -6.88 -31.05 7.18
C ALA A 101 -6.15 -32.33 6.73
N ASP A 102 -4.82 -32.30 6.67
CA ASP A 102 -4.00 -33.47 6.31
C ASP A 102 -4.16 -34.61 7.34
N ILE A 103 -4.12 -34.30 8.64
CA ILE A 103 -4.35 -35.29 9.71
C ILE A 103 -5.74 -35.91 9.59
N ASN A 104 -6.76 -35.10 9.32
CA ASN A 104 -8.12 -35.61 9.11
C ASN A 104 -8.22 -36.46 7.85
N GLY A 105 -7.49 -36.12 6.78
CA GLY A 105 -7.35 -36.96 5.58
C GLY A 105 -6.69 -38.30 5.89
N LEU A 106 -5.56 -38.29 6.60
CA LEU A 106 -4.86 -39.50 7.01
C LEU A 106 -5.69 -40.41 7.92
N ARG A 107 -6.52 -39.84 8.81
CA ARG A 107 -7.49 -40.60 9.62
C ARG A 107 -8.51 -41.32 8.75
N LYS A 108 -9.07 -40.66 7.74
CA LYS A 108 -9.99 -41.31 6.79
C LYS A 108 -9.34 -42.45 6.03
N VAL A 109 -8.10 -42.26 5.56
CA VAL A 109 -7.34 -43.32 4.87
C VAL A 109 -7.06 -44.50 5.81
N LEU A 110 -6.76 -44.23 7.08
CA LEU A 110 -6.59 -45.28 8.09
C LEU A 110 -7.90 -46.06 8.31
N ASP A 111 -9.03 -45.38 8.40
CA ASP A 111 -10.35 -46.01 8.55
C ASP A 111 -10.68 -46.89 7.33
N GLU A 112 -10.44 -46.38 6.11
CA GLU A 112 -10.61 -47.13 4.86
C GLU A 112 -9.71 -48.36 4.79
N LEU A 113 -8.43 -48.23 5.15
CA LEU A 113 -7.50 -49.34 5.20
C LEU A 113 -7.90 -50.38 6.25
N THR A 114 -8.46 -49.93 7.39
CA THR A 114 -8.95 -50.81 8.44
C THR A 114 -10.15 -51.63 7.96
N LEU A 115 -11.09 -50.99 7.25
CA LEU A 115 -12.21 -51.70 6.62
C LEU A 115 -11.74 -52.71 5.57
N SER A 116 -10.83 -52.29 4.67
CA SER A 116 -10.24 -53.20 3.68
C SER A 116 -9.51 -54.38 4.34
N ARG A 117 -8.81 -54.15 5.46
CA ARG A 117 -8.17 -55.22 6.22
C ARG A 117 -9.20 -56.20 6.77
N SER A 118 -10.29 -55.72 7.37
CA SER A 118 -11.36 -56.61 7.87
C SER A 118 -12.05 -57.39 6.76
N ASP A 119 -12.25 -56.78 5.58
CA ASP A 119 -12.84 -57.46 4.43
C ASP A 119 -11.94 -58.58 3.91
N LEU A 120 -10.63 -58.35 3.88
CA LEU A 120 -9.64 -59.36 3.51
C LEU A 120 -9.51 -60.46 4.58
N GLU A 121 -9.54 -60.11 5.87
CA GLU A 121 -9.57 -61.08 6.97
C GLU A 121 -10.81 -61.99 6.87
N MET A 122 -11.98 -61.43 6.58
CA MET A 122 -13.21 -62.19 6.37
C MET A 122 -13.13 -63.12 5.15
N GLN A 123 -12.56 -62.67 4.03
CA GLN A 123 -12.32 -63.50 2.85
C GLN A 123 -11.36 -64.65 3.14
N ILE A 124 -10.29 -64.39 3.90
CA ILE A 124 -9.35 -65.43 4.32
C ILE A 124 -10.07 -66.46 5.18
N GLU A 125 -10.82 -66.04 6.18
CA GLU A 125 -11.56 -66.95 7.06
C GLU A 125 -12.54 -67.82 6.25
N THR A 126 -13.35 -67.20 5.38
CA THR A 126 -14.30 -67.90 4.50
C THR A 126 -13.60 -68.96 3.64
N LEU A 127 -12.48 -68.60 2.99
CA LEU A 127 -11.69 -69.54 2.18
C LEU A 127 -11.08 -70.67 3.02
N THR A 128 -10.68 -70.39 4.26
CA THR A 128 -10.16 -71.43 5.17
C THR A 128 -11.26 -72.38 5.63
N GLU A 129 -12.47 -71.88 5.89
CA GLU A 129 -13.65 -72.68 6.19
C GLU A 129 -14.05 -73.56 4.99
N GLU A 130 -14.06 -73.00 3.77
CA GLU A 130 -14.32 -73.75 2.54
C GLU A 130 -13.28 -74.86 2.32
N LEU A 131 -12.00 -74.58 2.53
CA LEU A 131 -10.94 -75.59 2.45
C LEU A 131 -11.09 -76.69 3.51
N ALA A 132 -11.47 -76.32 4.74
CA ALA A 132 -11.73 -77.29 5.81
C ALA A 132 -12.95 -78.17 5.47
N TYR A 133 -14.01 -77.56 4.95
CA TYR A 133 -15.22 -78.26 4.50
C TYR A 133 -14.92 -79.24 3.36
N LEU A 134 -14.20 -78.80 2.32
CA LEU A 134 -13.77 -79.65 1.20
C LEU A 134 -12.91 -80.82 1.65
N LYS A 135 -11.95 -80.59 2.56
CA LYS A 135 -11.12 -81.66 3.14
C LYS A 135 -11.94 -82.67 3.91
N LYS A 136 -12.88 -82.20 4.75
CA LYS A 136 -13.77 -83.07 5.52
C LYS A 136 -14.68 -83.89 4.60
N ASN A 137 -15.28 -83.26 3.58
CA ASN A 137 -16.12 -83.95 2.60
C ASN A 137 -15.32 -85.02 1.84
N HIS A 138 -14.10 -84.69 1.40
CA HIS A 138 -13.22 -85.67 0.76
C HIS A 138 -12.86 -86.83 1.70
N GLU A 139 -12.60 -86.56 2.98
CA GLU A 139 -12.35 -87.61 3.97
C GLU A 139 -13.57 -88.51 4.18
N GLU A 140 -14.78 -87.94 4.24
CA GLU A 140 -16.04 -88.67 4.35
C GLU A 140 -16.36 -89.48 3.09
N GLU A 141 -16.12 -88.94 1.89
CA GLU A 141 -16.23 -89.64 0.61
C GLU A 141 -15.22 -90.79 0.51
N MET A 142 -13.97 -90.57 0.92
CA MET A 142 -12.96 -91.63 0.95
C MET A 142 -13.36 -92.73 1.95
N LYS A 143 -13.86 -92.38 3.14
CA LYS A 143 -14.40 -93.33 4.12
C LYS A 143 -15.60 -94.10 3.59
N SER A 144 -16.53 -93.43 2.89
CA SER A 144 -17.72 -94.08 2.33
C SER A 144 -17.38 -94.98 1.15
N LEU A 145 -16.47 -94.58 0.27
CA LEU A 145 -15.94 -95.43 -0.81
C LEU A 145 -15.16 -96.62 -0.26
N GLN A 146 -14.39 -96.45 0.82
CA GLN A 146 -13.71 -97.54 1.52
C GLN A 146 -14.71 -98.51 2.18
N GLY A 147 -15.85 -98.01 2.67
CA GLY A 147 -16.97 -98.81 3.17
C GLY A 147 -17.81 -99.47 2.06
N THR A 148 -17.83 -98.90 0.85
CA THR A 148 -18.65 -99.38 -0.28
C THR A 148 -17.89 -100.36 -1.19
N THR A 149 -16.55 -100.45 -1.09
CA THR A 149 -15.78 -101.42 -1.89
C THR A 149 -15.93 -102.89 -1.45
N SER A 150 -16.80 -103.18 -0.46
CA SER A 150 -17.13 -104.54 -0.02
C SER A 150 -18.65 -104.73 0.15
N GLY A 151 -19.39 -104.61 -0.96
CA GLY A 151 -20.84 -104.81 -0.96
C GLY A 151 -21.36 -105.22 -2.32
N ASN A 152 -21.29 -106.53 -2.62
CA ASN A 152 -22.04 -107.11 -3.72
C ASN A 152 -23.54 -107.09 -3.33
N VAL A 153 -24.27 -106.05 -3.72
CA VAL A 153 -25.69 -105.90 -3.40
C VAL A 153 -26.51 -106.68 -4.43
N ASN A 154 -26.85 -107.91 -4.08
CA ASN A 154 -27.89 -108.69 -4.72
C ASN A 154 -29.25 -108.05 -4.42
N VAL A 155 -29.89 -107.43 -5.43
CA VAL A 155 -31.23 -106.86 -5.32
C VAL A 155 -32.22 -107.88 -5.90
N GLU A 156 -32.81 -108.69 -5.03
CA GLU A 156 -33.95 -109.54 -5.40
C GLU A 156 -35.25 -108.72 -5.39
N MET A 157 -35.72 -108.46 -6.59
CA MET A 157 -36.97 -107.82 -6.94
C MET A 157 -38.16 -108.71 -6.53
N ASN A 158 -38.86 -108.36 -5.46
CA ASN A 158 -40.13 -108.97 -5.10
C ASN A 158 -41.28 -108.09 -5.61
N ALA A 159 -41.84 -108.46 -6.76
CA ALA A 159 -42.98 -107.80 -7.38
C ALA A 159 -44.27 -108.15 -6.62
N ALA A 160 -44.65 -107.27 -5.70
CA ALA A 160 -45.98 -107.26 -5.09
C ALA A 160 -47.05 -106.78 -6.12
N PRO A 161 -48.31 -107.21 -5.99
CA PRO A 161 -49.29 -107.28 -7.06
C PRO A 161 -49.66 -105.89 -7.62
N GLY A 162 -49.89 -105.86 -8.93
CA GLY A 162 -50.08 -104.67 -9.76
C GLY A 162 -50.87 -103.56 -9.08
N ILE A 163 -50.14 -102.57 -8.57
CA ILE A 163 -50.64 -101.20 -8.44
C ILE A 163 -50.99 -100.76 -9.85
N ASP A 164 -52.20 -100.24 -9.99
CA ASP A 164 -52.71 -99.67 -11.23
C ASP A 164 -51.71 -98.61 -11.76
N LEU A 165 -50.88 -99.07 -12.70
CA LEU A 165 -49.74 -98.32 -13.20
C LEU A 165 -50.20 -96.99 -13.80
N THR A 166 -51.43 -96.96 -14.31
CA THR A 166 -52.06 -95.78 -14.88
C THR A 166 -52.33 -94.70 -13.81
N THR A 167 -52.82 -95.05 -12.62
CA THR A 167 -53.00 -94.06 -11.54
C THR A 167 -51.69 -93.61 -10.92
N LEU A 168 -50.67 -94.48 -10.85
CA LEU A 168 -49.33 -94.09 -10.38
C LEU A 168 -48.58 -93.19 -11.38
N LEU A 169 -48.61 -93.50 -12.68
CA LEU A 169 -48.04 -92.65 -13.73
C LEU A 169 -48.74 -91.29 -13.79
N ASN A 170 -50.07 -91.26 -13.64
CA ASN A 170 -50.82 -90.00 -13.57
C ASN A 170 -50.47 -89.19 -12.32
N LYS A 171 -50.26 -89.82 -11.15
CA LYS A 171 -49.77 -89.14 -9.95
C LYS A 171 -48.36 -88.58 -10.14
N MET A 172 -47.42 -89.37 -10.67
CA MET A 172 -46.07 -88.87 -10.96
C MET A 172 -46.11 -87.72 -11.96
N ARG A 173 -46.94 -87.82 -13.01
CA ARG A 173 -47.11 -86.73 -13.98
C ARG A 173 -47.67 -85.47 -13.32
N ALA A 174 -48.67 -85.60 -12.45
CA ALA A 174 -49.24 -84.48 -11.72
C ALA A 174 -48.23 -83.83 -10.76
N GLU A 175 -47.38 -84.60 -10.08
CA GLU A 175 -46.32 -84.05 -9.23
C GLU A 175 -45.21 -83.37 -10.04
N TYR A 176 -44.79 -83.96 -11.17
CA TYR A 176 -43.83 -83.31 -12.06
C TYR A 176 -44.38 -82.03 -12.69
N GLU A 177 -45.66 -82.02 -13.06
CA GLU A 177 -46.32 -80.84 -13.62
C GLU A 177 -46.50 -79.75 -12.56
N ALA A 178 -46.84 -80.13 -11.31
CA ALA A 178 -46.86 -79.20 -10.18
C ALA A 178 -45.46 -78.63 -9.87
N LEU A 179 -44.42 -79.47 -9.88
CA LEU A 179 -43.04 -79.05 -9.66
C LEU A 179 -42.52 -78.15 -10.78
N ALA A 180 -42.84 -78.46 -12.05
CA ALA A 180 -42.49 -77.64 -13.20
C ALA A 180 -43.20 -76.28 -13.15
N GLU A 181 -44.48 -76.26 -12.78
CA GLU A 181 -45.26 -75.04 -12.62
C GLU A 181 -44.79 -74.19 -11.42
N GLN A 182 -44.38 -74.82 -10.32
CA GLN A 182 -43.76 -74.15 -9.19
C GLN A 182 -42.41 -73.55 -9.60
N ASN A 183 -41.55 -74.31 -10.27
CA ASN A 183 -40.24 -73.84 -10.74
C ASN A 183 -40.39 -72.68 -11.74
N ARG A 184 -41.39 -72.72 -12.63
CA ARG A 184 -41.74 -71.60 -13.53
C ARG A 184 -42.11 -70.34 -12.74
N LYS A 185 -42.98 -70.45 -11.74
CA LYS A 185 -43.37 -69.31 -10.88
C LYS A 185 -42.21 -68.78 -10.06
N ASP A 186 -41.38 -69.66 -9.51
CA ASP A 186 -40.20 -69.27 -8.74
C ASP A 186 -39.17 -68.55 -9.63
N ALA A 187 -38.97 -69.01 -10.86
CA ALA A 187 -38.15 -68.31 -11.85
C ALA A 187 -38.73 -66.94 -12.23
N GLU A 188 -40.04 -66.86 -12.51
CA GLU A 188 -40.73 -65.59 -12.83
C GLU A 188 -40.64 -64.57 -11.69
N THR A 189 -40.87 -65.01 -10.45
CA THR A 189 -40.75 -64.14 -9.26
C THR A 189 -39.31 -63.70 -9.03
N TRP A 190 -38.34 -64.59 -9.20
CA TRP A 190 -36.91 -64.27 -9.12
C TRP A 190 -36.49 -63.25 -10.18
N PHE A 191 -36.90 -63.45 -11.44
CA PHE A 191 -36.63 -62.49 -12.52
C PHE A 191 -37.33 -61.14 -12.26
N ALA A 192 -38.57 -61.15 -11.77
CA ALA A 192 -39.29 -59.92 -11.45
C ALA A 192 -38.61 -59.15 -10.31
N GLU A 193 -38.14 -59.84 -9.27
CA GLU A 193 -37.42 -59.23 -8.16
C GLU A 193 -36.08 -58.65 -8.61
N LYS A 194 -35.28 -59.40 -9.38
CA LYS A 194 -34.01 -58.91 -9.93
C LYS A 194 -34.20 -57.76 -10.91
N SER A 195 -35.23 -57.81 -11.76
CA SER A 195 -35.57 -56.71 -12.67
C SER A 195 -35.98 -55.45 -11.91
N LYS A 196 -36.76 -55.62 -10.82
CA LYS A 196 -37.14 -54.50 -9.95
C LYS A 196 -35.93 -53.89 -9.24
N GLU A 197 -35.05 -54.71 -8.69
CA GLU A 197 -33.81 -54.26 -8.05
C GLU A 197 -32.92 -53.50 -9.04
N LEU A 198 -32.71 -54.06 -10.24
CA LEU A 198 -31.95 -53.40 -11.30
C LEU A 198 -32.59 -52.07 -11.71
N ASN A 199 -33.92 -52.02 -11.84
CA ASN A 199 -34.63 -50.78 -12.19
C ASN A 199 -34.51 -49.72 -11.08
N VAL A 200 -34.54 -50.11 -9.81
CA VAL A 200 -34.27 -49.20 -8.68
C VAL A 200 -32.85 -48.67 -8.76
N MET A 201 -31.86 -49.53 -8.98
CA MET A 201 -30.45 -49.14 -9.09
C MET A 201 -30.20 -48.19 -10.28
N ILE A 202 -30.80 -48.47 -11.45
CA ILE A 202 -30.74 -47.60 -12.63
C ILE A 202 -31.36 -46.23 -12.31
N ASN A 203 -32.51 -46.18 -11.63
CA ASN A 203 -33.15 -44.93 -11.26
C ASN A 203 -32.32 -44.12 -10.26
N VAL A 204 -31.69 -44.77 -9.27
CA VAL A 204 -30.78 -44.10 -8.32
C VAL A 204 -29.56 -43.57 -9.06
N SER A 205 -28.90 -44.38 -9.87
CA SER A 205 -27.73 -43.97 -10.67
C SER A 205 -28.07 -42.84 -11.66
N ALA A 206 -29.25 -42.88 -12.29
CA ALA A 206 -29.72 -41.80 -13.16
C ALA A 206 -29.97 -40.51 -12.37
N LYS A 207 -30.52 -40.60 -11.15
CA LYS A 207 -30.73 -39.46 -10.27
C LYS A 207 -29.40 -38.85 -9.82
N GLU A 208 -28.45 -39.66 -9.38
CA GLU A 208 -27.10 -39.22 -9.01
C GLU A 208 -26.37 -38.57 -10.18
N THR A 209 -26.48 -39.16 -11.38
CA THR A 209 -25.91 -38.56 -12.59
C THR A 209 -26.55 -37.20 -12.89
N SER A 210 -27.86 -37.06 -12.68
CA SER A 210 -28.56 -35.79 -12.86
C SER A 210 -28.18 -34.75 -11.81
N THR A 211 -27.99 -35.13 -10.54
CA THR A 211 -27.57 -34.19 -9.48
C THR A 211 -26.14 -33.72 -9.73
N ASN A 212 -25.22 -34.64 -10.03
CA ASN A 212 -23.83 -34.31 -10.36
C ASN A 212 -23.76 -33.39 -11.59
N LYS A 213 -24.59 -33.64 -12.61
CA LYS A 213 -24.69 -32.76 -13.77
C LYS A 213 -25.15 -31.35 -13.39
N ASN A 214 -26.14 -31.23 -12.52
CA ASN A 214 -26.64 -29.93 -12.05
C ASN A 214 -25.56 -29.19 -11.24
N GLU A 215 -24.89 -29.87 -10.30
CA GLU A 215 -23.78 -29.32 -9.51
C GLU A 215 -22.65 -28.82 -10.41
N ILE A 216 -22.26 -29.58 -11.44
CA ILE A 216 -21.27 -29.15 -12.42
C ILE A 216 -21.74 -27.89 -13.16
N THR A 217 -23.02 -27.79 -13.52
CA THR A 217 -23.52 -26.57 -14.19
C THR A 217 -23.55 -25.38 -13.24
N ASP A 218 -23.86 -25.57 -11.96
CA ASP A 218 -23.86 -24.49 -10.97
C ASP A 218 -22.44 -24.02 -10.67
N LEU A 219 -21.49 -24.95 -10.50
CA LEU A 219 -20.06 -24.62 -10.37
C LEU A 219 -19.51 -23.89 -11.60
N LYS A 220 -19.97 -24.25 -12.81
CA LYS A 220 -19.59 -23.50 -14.02
C LYS A 220 -20.18 -22.09 -14.03
N ARG A 221 -21.42 -21.90 -13.58
CA ARG A 221 -22.04 -20.57 -13.46
C ARG A 221 -21.33 -19.72 -12.42
N THR A 222 -20.96 -20.28 -11.27
CA THR A 222 -20.22 -19.55 -10.23
C THR A 222 -18.82 -19.19 -10.72
N LEU A 223 -18.11 -20.12 -11.37
CA LEU A 223 -16.80 -19.82 -11.96
C LEU A 223 -16.87 -18.66 -12.96
N GLN A 224 -17.83 -18.70 -13.88
CA GLN A 224 -18.03 -17.61 -14.85
C GLN A 224 -18.37 -16.28 -14.16
N ALA A 225 -19.19 -16.32 -13.10
CA ALA A 225 -19.50 -15.11 -12.33
C ALA A 225 -18.26 -14.54 -11.63
N LEU A 226 -17.43 -15.39 -11.01
CA LEU A 226 -16.17 -14.95 -10.40
C LEU A 226 -15.17 -14.43 -11.44
N GLU A 227 -15.11 -15.01 -12.63
CA GLU A 227 -14.24 -14.54 -13.70
C GLU A 227 -14.67 -13.17 -14.23
N ILE A 228 -15.98 -12.93 -14.36
CA ILE A 228 -16.53 -11.59 -14.67
C ILE A 228 -16.20 -10.60 -13.55
N ASP A 229 -16.33 -11.01 -12.29
CA ASP A 229 -16.03 -10.13 -11.17
C ASP A 229 -14.53 -9.77 -11.16
N LEU A 230 -13.65 -10.75 -11.34
CA LEU A 230 -12.21 -10.54 -11.46
C LEU A 230 -11.86 -9.58 -12.61
N THR A 231 -12.42 -9.79 -13.80
CA THR A 231 -12.16 -8.90 -14.94
C THR A 231 -12.69 -7.49 -14.70
N SER A 232 -13.83 -7.34 -14.02
CA SER A 232 -14.37 -6.03 -13.64
C SER A 232 -13.49 -5.31 -12.62
N GLN A 233 -12.95 -6.04 -11.63
CA GLN A 233 -12.04 -5.48 -10.63
C GLN A 233 -10.70 -5.07 -11.24
N LEU A 234 -10.18 -5.85 -12.19
CA LEU A 234 -8.98 -5.47 -12.94
C LEU A 234 -9.21 -4.19 -13.77
N ALA A 235 -10.38 -4.07 -14.41
CA ALA A 235 -10.74 -2.85 -15.13
C ALA A 235 -10.88 -1.63 -14.20
N LEU A 236 -11.48 -1.83 -13.01
CA LEU A 236 -11.56 -0.79 -11.99
C LEU A 236 -10.16 -0.36 -11.52
N ARG A 237 -9.29 -1.32 -11.20
CA ARG A 237 -7.90 -1.06 -10.81
C ARG A 237 -7.16 -0.26 -11.86
N GLN A 238 -7.27 -0.66 -13.13
CA GLN A 238 -6.64 0.05 -14.24
C GLN A 238 -7.17 1.49 -14.38
N SER A 239 -8.48 1.70 -14.19
CA SER A 239 -9.06 3.04 -14.23
C SER A 239 -8.56 3.92 -13.07
N LEU A 240 -8.42 3.35 -11.87
CA LEU A 240 -7.90 4.07 -10.71
C LEU A 240 -6.41 4.41 -10.88
N GLU A 241 -5.60 3.47 -11.36
CA GLU A 241 -4.19 3.70 -11.71
C GLU A 241 -4.04 4.81 -12.77
N ALA A 242 -4.91 4.82 -13.79
CA ALA A 242 -4.92 5.87 -14.81
C ALA A 242 -5.28 7.24 -14.21
N THR A 243 -6.30 7.31 -13.34
CA THR A 243 -6.65 8.58 -12.66
C THR A 243 -5.55 9.05 -11.72
N LEU A 244 -4.88 8.14 -11.02
CA LEU A 244 -3.74 8.46 -10.16
C LEU A 244 -2.61 9.08 -11.00
N ALA A 245 -2.21 8.40 -12.07
CA ALA A 245 -1.16 8.89 -12.97
C ALA A 245 -1.52 10.25 -13.61
N GLU A 246 -2.78 10.47 -13.97
CA GLU A 246 -3.26 11.76 -14.47
C GLU A 246 -3.15 12.86 -13.41
N THR A 247 -3.56 12.58 -12.17
CA THR A 247 -3.46 13.56 -11.07
C THR A 247 -2.00 13.87 -10.73
N GLU A 248 -1.14 12.87 -10.63
CA GLU A 248 0.30 13.02 -10.42
C GLU A 248 0.92 13.86 -11.55
N GLY A 249 0.60 13.56 -12.81
CA GLY A 249 1.04 14.33 -13.96
C GLY A 249 0.60 15.80 -13.89
N ARG A 250 -0.65 16.05 -13.48
CA ARG A 250 -1.19 17.40 -13.30
C ARG A 250 -0.47 18.16 -12.18
N TYR A 251 -0.13 17.50 -11.07
CA TYR A 251 0.63 18.13 -9.98
C TYR A 251 2.08 18.39 -10.37
N CYS A 252 2.74 17.46 -11.03
CA CYS A 252 4.08 17.67 -11.59
C CYS A 252 4.10 18.88 -12.54
N ALA A 253 3.13 19.01 -13.45
CA ALA A 253 3.03 20.16 -14.34
C ALA A 253 2.84 21.49 -13.58
N GLN A 254 2.00 21.50 -12.54
CA GLN A 254 1.82 22.68 -11.68
C GLN A 254 3.11 23.06 -10.94
N ILE A 255 3.83 22.08 -10.40
CA ILE A 255 5.11 22.30 -9.73
C ILE A 255 6.14 22.84 -10.72
N SER A 256 6.24 22.28 -11.92
CA SER A 256 7.13 22.80 -12.97
C SER A 256 6.77 24.24 -13.37
N GLN A 257 5.48 24.57 -13.45
CA GLN A 257 5.03 25.94 -13.72
C GLN A 257 5.46 26.90 -12.59
N MET A 258 5.24 26.53 -11.33
CA MET A 258 5.67 27.33 -10.18
C MET A 258 7.19 27.49 -10.13
N GLN A 259 7.94 26.42 -10.40
CA GLN A 259 9.41 26.46 -10.49
C GLN A 259 9.87 27.43 -11.59
N GLY A 260 9.19 27.45 -12.74
CA GLY A 260 9.45 28.41 -13.82
C GLY A 260 9.18 29.86 -13.39
N LEU A 261 8.09 30.11 -12.66
CA LEU A 261 7.80 31.45 -12.13
C LEU A 261 8.85 31.88 -11.10
N ILE A 262 9.27 30.98 -10.21
CA ILE A 262 10.35 31.24 -9.24
C ILE A 262 11.63 31.59 -9.99
N GLY A 263 12.04 30.80 -10.98
CA GLY A 263 13.24 31.07 -11.77
C GLY A 263 13.19 32.41 -12.52
N ASN A 264 12.02 32.80 -13.04
CA ASN A 264 11.83 34.11 -13.65
C ASN A 264 12.02 35.25 -12.63
N VAL A 265 11.46 35.12 -11.43
CA VAL A 265 11.61 36.11 -10.37
C VAL A 265 13.05 36.17 -9.86
N GLU A 266 13.71 35.02 -9.69
CA GLU A 266 15.13 34.95 -9.33
C GLU A 266 16.01 35.66 -10.36
N THR A 267 15.73 35.46 -11.65
CA THR A 267 16.43 36.13 -12.75
C THR A 267 16.21 37.64 -12.71
N GLN A 268 14.97 38.10 -12.47
CA GLN A 268 14.69 39.53 -12.32
C GLN A 268 15.40 40.16 -11.12
N VAL A 269 15.44 39.46 -9.98
CA VAL A 269 16.18 39.92 -8.78
C VAL A 269 17.67 40.00 -9.09
N GLN A 270 18.22 39.01 -9.80
CA GLN A 270 19.62 39.01 -10.19
C GLN A 270 19.93 40.17 -11.14
N GLN A 271 19.07 40.44 -12.13
CA GLN A 271 19.23 41.57 -13.04
C GLN A 271 19.20 42.92 -12.31
N ILE A 272 18.27 43.12 -11.37
CA ILE A 272 18.21 44.35 -10.56
C ILE A 272 19.47 44.51 -9.70
N ARG A 273 20.04 43.41 -9.18
CA ARG A 273 21.31 43.46 -8.43
C ARG A 273 22.47 43.90 -9.33
N GLU A 274 22.57 43.34 -10.53
CA GLU A 274 23.60 43.71 -11.51
C GLU A 274 23.46 45.19 -11.94
N ASP A 275 22.24 45.65 -12.18
CA ASP A 275 21.97 47.07 -12.50
C ASP A 275 22.36 47.99 -11.31
N MET A 276 22.05 47.57 -10.08
CA MET A 276 22.43 48.32 -8.87
C MET A 276 23.95 48.38 -8.68
N GLU A 277 24.66 47.28 -8.94
CA GLU A 277 26.13 47.24 -8.89
C GLU A 277 26.74 48.15 -9.96
N CYS A 278 26.21 48.12 -11.19
CA CYS A 278 26.63 49.03 -12.26
C CYS A 278 26.42 50.50 -11.86
N GLN A 279 25.23 50.86 -11.38
CA GLN A 279 24.96 52.22 -10.90
C GLN A 279 25.89 52.63 -9.75
N ASN A 280 26.17 51.72 -8.81
CA ASN A 280 27.10 52.00 -7.71
C ASN A 280 28.52 52.29 -8.22
N ALA A 281 28.97 51.55 -9.25
CA ALA A 281 30.26 51.80 -9.89
C ALA A 281 30.29 53.18 -10.57
N ASP A 282 29.25 53.56 -11.31
CA ASP A 282 29.13 54.87 -11.94
C ASP A 282 29.11 56.01 -10.90
N TYR A 283 28.38 55.83 -9.79
CA TYR A 283 28.38 56.80 -8.69
C TYR A 283 29.76 56.97 -8.06
N ARG A 284 30.53 55.88 -7.91
CA ARG A 284 31.92 55.96 -7.41
C ARG A 284 32.82 56.73 -8.38
N GLN A 285 32.69 56.48 -9.68
CA GLN A 285 33.46 57.22 -10.69
C GLN A 285 33.09 58.71 -10.69
N LEU A 286 31.81 59.04 -10.58
CA LEU A 286 31.35 60.42 -10.52
C LEU A 286 31.85 61.12 -9.24
N LEU A 287 31.86 60.41 -8.11
CA LEU A 287 32.41 60.90 -6.85
C LEU A 287 33.91 61.21 -7.00
N ASP A 288 34.68 60.33 -7.64
CA ASP A 288 36.12 60.52 -7.89
C ASP A 288 36.37 61.76 -8.78
N ILE A 289 35.61 61.91 -9.87
CA ILE A 289 35.66 63.10 -10.73
C ILE A 289 35.32 64.36 -9.93
N LYS A 290 34.28 64.32 -9.10
CA LYS A 290 33.85 65.44 -8.25
C LYS A 290 34.93 65.84 -7.26
N ILE A 291 35.57 64.87 -6.58
CA ILE A 291 36.70 65.13 -5.68
C ILE A 291 37.87 65.78 -6.45
N ARG A 292 38.19 65.28 -7.65
CA ARG A 292 39.24 65.87 -8.50
C ARG A 292 38.93 67.30 -8.90
N LEU A 293 37.69 67.60 -9.32
CA LEU A 293 37.26 68.95 -9.67
C LEU A 293 37.25 69.89 -8.45
N GLU A 294 36.85 69.40 -7.28
CA GLU A 294 36.93 70.18 -6.04
C GLU A 294 38.38 70.54 -5.70
N ASN A 295 39.32 69.61 -5.85
CA ASN A 295 40.74 69.90 -5.70
C ASN A 295 41.23 70.96 -6.71
N GLU A 296 40.78 70.87 -7.97
CA GLU A 296 41.13 71.85 -9.01
C GLU A 296 40.58 73.25 -8.67
N ILE A 297 39.32 73.35 -8.22
CA ILE A 297 38.72 74.60 -7.74
C ILE A 297 39.50 75.15 -6.55
N GLU A 298 39.91 74.31 -5.61
CA GLU A 298 40.71 74.73 -4.46
C GLU A 298 42.08 75.28 -4.90
N THR A 299 42.72 74.64 -5.90
CA THR A 299 43.96 75.18 -6.49
C THR A 299 43.72 76.51 -7.22
N TYR A 300 42.61 76.66 -7.94
CA TYR A 300 42.25 77.93 -8.59
C TYR A 300 41.96 79.02 -7.56
N ARG A 301 41.28 78.70 -6.45
CA ARG A 301 41.08 79.64 -5.32
C ARG A 301 42.41 80.05 -4.71
N HIS A 302 43.31 79.10 -4.47
CA HIS A 302 44.65 79.41 -3.95
C HIS A 302 45.46 80.29 -4.90
N LEU A 303 45.34 80.10 -6.23
CA LEU A 303 46.01 80.94 -7.21
C LEU A 303 45.44 82.36 -7.22
N ILE A 304 44.13 82.51 -7.10
CA ILE A 304 43.44 83.81 -7.03
C ILE A 304 43.77 84.53 -5.70
N ASP A 305 43.77 83.82 -4.58
CA ASP A 305 44.20 84.36 -3.27
C ASP A 305 45.72 84.65 -3.25
N GLY A 306 46.50 83.90 -4.03
CA GLY A 306 47.93 84.10 -4.26
C GLY A 306 48.25 85.29 -5.17
N GLU A 307 47.37 85.65 -6.11
CA GLU A 307 47.51 86.86 -6.93
C GLU A 307 47.12 88.13 -6.18
N VAL A 308 46.32 88.03 -5.11
CA VAL A 308 46.06 89.15 -4.16
C VAL A 308 47.09 89.19 -3.02
N SER A 309 47.97 88.18 -2.91
CA SER A 309 49.05 88.11 -1.91
C SER A 309 50.45 87.96 -2.50
N ALA A 310 50.67 88.40 -3.74
CA ALA A 310 51.99 88.52 -4.34
C ALA A 310 52.83 89.64 -3.69
N SER A 311 53.06 89.54 -2.38
CA SER A 311 54.15 90.19 -1.67
C SER A 311 54.38 89.48 -0.34
N GLY A 312 55.24 88.46 -0.33
CA GLY A 312 55.93 88.06 0.89
C GLY A 312 56.29 86.58 0.98
N HIS A 313 57.59 86.29 0.80
CA HIS A 313 58.39 85.29 1.53
C HIS A 313 57.83 83.85 1.60
N GLY A 314 58.47 82.83 1.02
CA GLY A 314 59.87 82.47 1.25
C GLY A 314 59.94 81.12 1.97
N GLY A 315 60.23 80.07 1.19
CA GLY A 315 60.70 78.71 1.50
C GLY A 315 60.70 78.14 2.93
N SER A 316 60.30 76.86 3.06
CA SER A 316 61.25 75.73 3.24
C SER A 316 60.58 74.44 3.75
N LYS A 317 60.81 73.35 2.99
CA LYS A 317 60.96 71.91 3.33
C LYS A 317 60.50 71.38 4.70
N ASP A 318 59.76 70.27 4.67
CA ASP A 318 59.96 69.09 5.54
C ASP A 318 59.30 67.84 4.89
N LEU A 319 60.09 66.89 4.36
CA LEU A 319 60.37 65.54 4.89
C LEU A 319 59.14 64.67 5.24
N GLY A 320 59.04 63.50 4.57
CA GLY A 320 58.04 62.49 4.90
C GLY A 320 58.02 61.21 4.03
N SER A 321 59.10 60.42 4.12
CA SER A 321 59.14 58.94 4.10
C SER A 321 58.40 58.14 3.01
N LYS A 322 59.16 57.58 2.05
CA LYS A 322 58.79 56.34 1.33
C LYS A 322 59.20 55.13 2.18
N ASN A 323 58.27 54.24 2.52
CA ASN A 323 58.62 52.94 3.10
C ASN A 323 58.15 51.81 2.19
N VAL A 324 59.14 51.10 1.61
CA VAL A 324 59.00 49.84 0.90
C VAL A 324 59.35 48.73 1.88
N GLY A 325 58.50 47.70 1.93
CA GLY A 325 58.87 46.36 2.42
C GLY A 325 58.40 46.02 3.83
N SER A 326 57.57 44.99 3.93
CA SER A 326 57.78 43.93 4.91
C SER A 326 57.12 42.64 4.44
N ALA A 327 57.95 41.68 4.08
CA ALA A 327 57.64 40.27 4.11
C ALA A 327 58.02 39.73 5.49
N THR A 328 57.10 39.03 6.15
CA THR A 328 57.33 38.02 7.21
C THR A 328 56.18 37.01 7.03
N ALA A 329 56.37 35.76 6.64
CA ALA A 329 57.15 34.64 7.18
C ALA A 329 56.61 34.08 8.52
N ALA A 330 56.17 32.81 8.42
CA ALA A 330 56.23 31.72 9.40
C ALA A 330 55.00 31.37 10.29
N GLY A 331 54.74 30.06 10.36
CA GLY A 331 53.95 29.36 11.37
C GLY A 331 52.75 28.60 10.79
N LEU A 332 52.85 27.40 10.19
CA LEU A 332 53.12 26.06 10.76
C LEU A 332 52.23 25.62 11.94
N ARG A 333 51.69 24.38 11.79
CA ARG A 333 50.97 23.47 12.73
C ARG A 333 49.45 23.63 12.79
N GLY A 334 48.62 22.58 12.85
CA GLY A 334 48.80 21.12 12.93
C GLY A 334 47.48 20.44 12.46
N SER A 335 47.54 19.30 11.78
CA SER A 335 47.44 17.91 12.32
C SER A 335 46.06 17.54 12.89
N GLU A 336 45.39 16.55 12.27
CA GLU A 336 44.86 15.28 12.84
C GLU A 336 44.00 14.55 11.77
N SER A 337 44.36 13.32 11.36
CA SER A 337 43.82 12.01 11.84
C SER A 337 42.42 11.71 11.28
N ALA A 338 42.00 10.55 10.75
CA ALA A 338 42.45 9.15 10.72
C ALA A 338 41.60 8.44 9.62
N ALA A 339 42.13 7.59 8.75
CA ALA A 339 42.20 6.12 8.86
C ALA A 339 41.10 5.30 8.14
N ARG A 340 41.55 4.18 7.52
CA ARG A 340 40.83 2.95 7.11
C ARG A 340 40.01 3.02 5.80
N GLY A 341 39.99 2.04 4.90
CA GLY A 341 40.60 0.71 4.85
C GLY A 341 40.22 -0.02 3.55
N THR A 342 41.14 -0.86 3.08
CA THR A 342 41.05 -2.13 2.31
C THR A 342 39.74 -2.65 1.69
N GLY A 343 39.86 -3.20 0.46
CA GLY A 343 39.07 -4.32 -0.11
C GLY A 343 38.66 -4.06 -1.58
N SER A 344 39.38 -4.54 -2.60
CA SER A 344 39.31 -5.88 -3.24
C SER A 344 37.89 -6.40 -3.49
N GLY A 345 37.50 -6.49 -4.76
CA GLY A 345 36.25 -7.10 -5.22
C GLY A 345 36.31 -7.37 -6.72
N THR A 346 36.18 -8.65 -7.05
CA THR A 346 36.48 -9.34 -8.31
C THR A 346 35.40 -9.23 -9.38
N ASP A 347 35.84 -9.40 -10.63
CA ASP A 347 35.04 -9.65 -11.83
C ASP A 347 34.09 -10.84 -11.65
N THR A 348 32.82 -10.66 -12.04
CA THR A 348 31.96 -11.78 -12.46
C THR A 348 31.03 -11.34 -13.60
N SER A 349 30.86 -12.28 -14.51
CA SER A 349 30.22 -12.22 -15.82
C SER A 349 28.69 -12.27 -15.75
N GLY A 350 28.02 -11.61 -16.71
CA GLY A 350 26.55 -11.55 -16.75
C GLY A 350 25.97 -11.18 -18.11
N ARG A 351 26.25 -11.98 -19.14
CA ARG A 351 25.34 -12.43 -20.22
C ARG A 351 24.21 -11.46 -20.65
N GLY A 352 24.46 -10.70 -21.72
CA GLY A 352 23.41 -10.06 -22.53
C GLY A 352 22.67 -11.08 -23.39
N THR A 353 21.34 -11.09 -23.33
CA THR A 353 20.47 -11.86 -24.22
C THR A 353 19.75 -10.88 -25.15
N ALA A 354 19.88 -11.15 -26.45
CA ALA A 354 19.22 -10.46 -27.53
C ALA A 354 17.76 -10.92 -27.71
N GLY A 355 16.90 -10.00 -28.13
CA GLY A 355 15.56 -10.22 -28.63
C GLY A 355 14.89 -8.85 -28.73
N GLY A 356 14.38 -8.35 -29.84
CA GLY A 356 13.93 -8.98 -31.07
C GLY A 356 12.79 -8.07 -31.52
N ASN A 357 13.10 -7.08 -32.36
CA ASN A 357 12.18 -6.04 -32.77
C ASN A 357 11.23 -6.60 -33.83
N THR A 358 9.93 -6.73 -33.52
CA THR A 358 8.89 -7.05 -34.50
C THR A 358 7.84 -5.96 -34.54
N HIS A 359 7.81 -5.25 -35.67
CA HIS A 359 6.71 -4.38 -36.06
C HIS A 359 5.45 -5.22 -36.29
N SER A 360 4.32 -4.82 -35.68
CA SER A 360 3.00 -5.24 -36.13
C SER A 360 2.05 -4.04 -36.15
N ALA A 361 1.32 -3.94 -37.25
CA ALA A 361 0.52 -2.79 -37.65
C ALA A 361 -0.79 -2.68 -36.86
N SER A 362 -1.06 -1.47 -36.36
CA SER A 362 -2.30 -1.07 -35.72
C SER A 362 -3.46 -1.06 -36.73
N ARG A 363 -4.51 -1.85 -36.49
CA ARG A 363 -5.82 -1.69 -37.11
C ARG A 363 -6.82 -1.43 -35.99
N GLU A 364 -7.14 -0.16 -35.77
CA GLU A 364 -8.21 0.27 -34.86
C GLU A 364 -9.53 -0.38 -35.27
N LYS A 365 -10.09 -1.20 -34.38
CA LYS A 365 -11.49 -1.58 -34.41
C LYS A 365 -12.20 -0.76 -33.35
N GLU A 366 -13.09 0.10 -33.80
CA GLU A 366 -13.98 0.90 -32.97
C GLU A 366 -14.99 -0.02 -32.25
N SER A 367 -14.83 -0.17 -30.94
CA SER A 367 -15.65 -1.02 -30.09
C SER A 367 -16.97 -0.33 -29.74
N LYS A 368 -18.08 -0.76 -30.31
CA LYS A 368 -19.43 -0.29 -29.94
C LYS A 368 -19.69 -0.61 -28.46
N LYS A 369 -19.96 0.42 -27.63
CA LYS A 369 -20.30 0.26 -26.20
C LYS A 369 -21.79 -0.02 -26.03
N THR A 370 -22.13 -1.15 -25.42
CA THR A 370 -23.51 -1.51 -25.07
C THR A 370 -23.75 -1.23 -23.59
N ARG A 371 -24.83 -0.50 -23.25
CA ARG A 371 -25.23 -0.26 -21.85
C ARG A 371 -26.38 -1.20 -21.50
N VAL A 372 -26.21 -1.99 -20.43
CA VAL A 372 -27.24 -2.90 -19.92
C VAL A 372 -27.91 -2.27 -18.71
N ILE A 373 -29.23 -2.10 -18.75
CA ILE A 373 -30.03 -1.59 -17.63
C ILE A 373 -30.83 -2.75 -17.05
N LYS A 374 -30.58 -3.09 -15.78
CA LYS A 374 -31.30 -4.13 -15.04
C LYS A 374 -32.29 -3.49 -14.07
N THR A 375 -33.54 -3.92 -14.11
CA THR A 375 -34.55 -3.54 -13.10
C THR A 375 -34.70 -4.69 -12.12
N ILE A 376 -34.40 -4.42 -10.84
CA ILE A 376 -34.45 -5.39 -9.74
C ILE A 376 -35.61 -5.01 -8.83
N ILE A 377 -36.44 -5.99 -8.47
CA ILE A 377 -37.44 -5.84 -7.43
C ILE A 377 -36.92 -6.57 -6.19
N GLU A 378 -36.86 -5.85 -5.08
CA GLU A 378 -36.51 -6.39 -3.77
C GLU A 378 -37.78 -6.47 -2.91
N GLU A 379 -38.04 -7.63 -2.34
CA GLU A 379 -39.04 -7.81 -1.30
C GLU A 379 -38.36 -7.62 0.07
N LEU A 380 -38.91 -6.69 0.86
CA LEU A 380 -38.40 -6.32 2.19
C LEU A 380 -39.33 -6.87 3.26
N ASP A 381 -38.77 -7.35 4.37
CA ASP A 381 -39.52 -7.67 5.58
C ASP A 381 -39.98 -6.43 6.36
N GLU A 382 -40.79 -6.63 7.40
CA GLU A 382 -41.27 -5.60 8.33
C GLU A 382 -40.15 -4.89 9.13
N HIS A 383 -38.89 -5.30 8.94
CA HIS A 383 -37.70 -4.73 9.55
C HIS A 383 -36.71 -4.17 8.52
N GLY A 384 -37.14 -4.04 7.25
CA GLY A 384 -36.35 -3.42 6.18
C GLY A 384 -35.17 -4.27 5.68
N ARG A 385 -35.16 -5.57 5.95
CA ARG A 385 -34.15 -6.51 5.43
C ARG A 385 -34.68 -7.20 4.16
N VAL A 386 -33.83 -7.30 3.15
CA VAL A 386 -34.16 -7.92 1.86
C VAL A 386 -34.27 -9.43 2.04
N THR A 387 -35.47 -9.97 1.83
CA THR A 387 -35.77 -11.41 1.95
C THR A 387 -35.72 -12.12 0.61
N SER A 388 -35.93 -11.40 -0.50
CA SER A 388 -35.84 -11.92 -1.86
C SER A 388 -35.50 -10.81 -2.84
N SER A 389 -34.59 -11.08 -3.79
CA SER A 389 -34.21 -10.14 -4.85
C SER A 389 -34.35 -10.84 -6.20
N LYS A 390 -35.23 -10.31 -7.07
CA LYS A 390 -35.53 -10.92 -8.38
C LYS A 390 -35.39 -9.91 -9.50
N VAL A 391 -34.63 -10.28 -10.53
CA VAL A 391 -34.42 -9.45 -11.73
C VAL A 391 -35.67 -9.54 -12.61
N GLN A 392 -36.37 -8.43 -12.78
CA GLN A 392 -37.65 -8.39 -13.53
C GLN A 392 -37.44 -8.15 -15.03
N SER A 393 -36.45 -7.34 -15.42
CA SER A 393 -36.09 -7.19 -16.83
C SER A 393 -34.65 -6.71 -17.03
N VAL A 394 -34.06 -7.14 -18.14
CA VAL A 394 -32.76 -6.69 -18.63
C VAL A 394 -32.99 -6.06 -19.99
N LYS A 395 -32.75 -4.75 -20.11
CA LYS A 395 -32.80 -4.04 -21.40
C LYS A 395 -31.39 -3.68 -21.82
N GLU A 396 -31.00 -4.14 -23.01
CA GLU A 396 -29.75 -3.75 -23.64
C GLU A 396 -30.03 -2.57 -24.56
N SER A 397 -29.29 -1.48 -24.40
CA SER A 397 -29.36 -0.34 -25.31
C SER A 397 -27.96 -0.06 -25.85
N THR A 398 -27.83 -0.19 -27.17
CA THR A 398 -26.62 0.17 -27.91
C THR A 398 -26.57 1.69 -27.98
N VAL A 399 -25.58 2.29 -27.32
CA VAL A 399 -25.32 3.72 -27.46
C VAL A 399 -24.44 3.87 -28.70
N ILE A 400 -24.99 4.51 -29.74
CA ILE A 400 -24.25 4.84 -30.97
C ILE A 400 -23.21 5.91 -30.65
#